data_AF-A0A7U3VP34-F1
#
_entry.id   AF-A0A7U3VP34-F1
#
_cell.length_a   1.000
_cell.length_b   1.000
_cell.length_c   1.000
_cell.angle_alpha   90.00
_cell.angle_beta   90.00
_cell.angle_gamma   90.00
#
_symmetry.space_group_name_H-M   'P 1'
#
loop_
_entity.id
_entity.type
_entity.pdbx_description
1 polymer ?
#
loop_
_entity_poly.entity_id
_entity_poly.type
_entity_poly.pdbx_seq_one_letter_code
_entity_poly.pdbx_strand_id
1 'polypeptide(L)'
;MMTRPDEPVTGDEVGIDDEWPATFAQVPDWITLHPELKAQSVREYAFLMAHVPTDGRRRVAFPGQASIARVLQLGRSDKVTPYTRALVKVGAVRIEEIPTPKGRAYRYVLRFNPPRGYAGPRCLADFYGTSKEELDSRWAGFSMATAPVTPTAEGSPQKEGDPSPQKEGNGCPQKEGPKKTNRNQTNLKNKDAVADAVGKSAGGFASAGGRDGAAGETGEAEGGSAASGKNLPGQRKRSPRPATTKTRPRKESAGFELVRAALPAAVAAPGTRLWTGLHRAINDLLDGNQGAGIPRRTPEQVVARINRRWYGEDADVRSAPGYRGCDRCTAAGCTAPRRSPENPEGCDRIKNRCAWLKDAILAQDCADPGCEDGQIIGGGACHACQERAEERREAARAVAAARAKLQADTEALTAARRLVDEWAAAESAEENRLRAELGRAGMYGVMLDHRIGQHMAGWRDRNPRPAGPPAEGIDEPQAVRA
;
A
#
# COMPACT_ATOMS: atom_id res chain seq x y z
N MET A 1 -43.01 -49.63 7.58
CA MET A 1 -42.06 -48.50 7.69
C MET A 1 -41.01 -48.71 6.61
N MET A 2 -40.84 -47.76 5.70
CA MET A 2 -39.88 -47.87 4.59
C MET A 2 -38.82 -46.78 4.74
N THR A 3 -37.56 -47.14 4.50
CA THR A 3 -36.46 -46.19 4.32
C THR A 3 -36.72 -45.34 3.08
N ARG A 4 -36.39 -44.04 3.15
CA ARG A 4 -36.21 -43.23 1.94
C ARG A 4 -34.92 -43.68 1.24
N PRO A 5 -34.90 -43.80 -0.10
CA PRO A 5 -33.66 -43.98 -0.84
C PRO A 5 -32.86 -42.67 -0.87
N ASP A 6 -31.56 -42.79 -1.10
CA ASP A 6 -30.64 -41.66 -1.25
C ASP A 6 -30.98 -40.80 -2.47
N GLU A 7 -30.98 -39.47 -2.31
CA GLU A 7 -31.04 -38.54 -3.44
C GLU A 7 -29.63 -38.39 -4.04
N PRO A 8 -29.47 -38.50 -5.37
CA PRO A 8 -28.17 -38.34 -6.00
C PRO A 8 -27.74 -36.87 -5.94
N VAL A 9 -26.62 -36.59 -5.27
CA VAL A 9 -26.01 -35.25 -5.25
C VAL A 9 -25.52 -34.92 -6.66
N THR A 10 -26.32 -34.15 -7.40
CA THR A 10 -26.00 -33.68 -8.76
C THR A 10 -26.01 -32.16 -8.80
N GLY A 11 -24.84 -31.57 -8.61
CA GLY A 11 -24.59 -30.15 -8.79
C GLY A 11 -23.09 -29.90 -8.74
N ASP A 12 -22.55 -29.30 -9.80
CA ASP A 12 -21.16 -28.80 -9.82
C ASP A 12 -21.06 -27.51 -9.00
N GLU A 13 -21.34 -27.62 -7.70
CA GLU A 13 -20.98 -26.57 -6.74
C GLU A 13 -19.45 -26.53 -6.66
N VAL A 14 -18.85 -25.64 -7.44
CA VAL A 14 -17.48 -25.16 -7.22
C VAL A 14 -17.50 -24.36 -5.93
N GLY A 15 -17.46 -25.08 -4.80
CA GLY A 15 -17.14 -24.51 -3.51
C GLY A 15 -15.85 -23.73 -3.65
N ILE A 16 -15.87 -22.46 -3.28
CA ILE A 16 -14.65 -21.71 -3.04
C ILE A 16 -14.14 -22.21 -1.70
N ASP A 17 -13.37 -23.31 -1.74
CA ASP A 17 -12.67 -23.87 -0.59
C ASP A 17 -11.97 -22.74 0.18
N ASP A 18 -12.18 -22.66 1.50
CA ASP A 18 -11.68 -21.58 2.36
C ASP A 18 -10.21 -21.24 2.04
N GLU A 19 -10.01 -20.07 1.40
CA GLU A 19 -8.81 -19.81 0.61
C GLU A 19 -7.52 -19.84 1.45
N TRP A 20 -6.81 -20.97 1.38
CA TRP A 20 -5.43 -21.22 1.82
C TRP A 20 -4.98 -20.48 3.10
N PRO A 21 -4.90 -21.15 4.27
CA PRO A 21 -4.60 -20.48 5.54
C PRO A 21 -3.35 -19.61 5.42
N ALA A 22 -3.55 -18.29 5.49
CA ALA A 22 -2.53 -17.31 5.14
C ALA A 22 -1.29 -17.50 6.01
N THR A 23 -0.18 -17.91 5.42
CA THR A 23 1.04 -18.29 6.14
C THR A 23 1.84 -17.05 6.58
N PHE A 24 1.29 -16.33 7.55
CA PHE A 24 1.91 -15.14 8.12
C PHE A 24 2.98 -15.48 9.17
N ALA A 25 4.06 -14.69 9.18
CA ALA A 25 5.11 -14.78 10.19
C ALA A 25 4.95 -13.63 11.19
N GLN A 26 4.72 -13.95 12.47
CA GLN A 26 4.63 -12.94 13.52
C GLN A 26 6.00 -12.28 13.76
N VAL A 27 6.05 -10.94 13.64
CA VAL A 27 7.23 -10.13 13.95
C VAL A 27 6.96 -9.38 15.26
N PRO A 28 7.80 -9.52 16.30
CA PRO A 28 7.61 -8.79 17.55
C PRO A 28 7.71 -7.27 17.35
N ASP A 29 6.82 -6.51 18.00
CA ASP A 29 6.80 -5.04 18.00
C ASP A 29 8.20 -4.42 18.23
N TRP A 30 8.95 -4.93 19.20
CA TRP A 30 10.29 -4.41 19.53
C TRP A 30 11.32 -4.52 18.39
N ILE A 31 11.10 -5.41 17.40
CA ILE A 31 11.91 -5.49 16.17
C ILE A 31 11.45 -4.40 15.19
N THR A 32 10.15 -4.27 14.99
CA THR A 32 9.52 -3.31 14.07
C THR A 32 9.75 -1.87 14.50
N LEU A 33 9.80 -1.62 15.81
CA LEU A 33 9.99 -0.31 16.46
C LEU A 33 11.46 -0.01 16.81
N HIS A 34 12.42 -0.87 16.42
CA HIS A 34 13.82 -0.70 16.82
C HIS A 34 14.50 0.43 16.01
N PRO A 35 14.99 1.52 16.62
CA PRO A 35 15.49 2.69 15.89
C PRO A 35 16.72 2.40 15.00
N GLU A 36 17.58 1.46 15.39
CA GLU A 36 18.73 1.07 14.56
C GLU A 36 18.40 0.12 13.39
N LEU A 37 17.20 -0.49 13.35
CA LEU A 37 16.88 -1.48 12.32
C LEU A 37 16.25 -0.82 11.08
N LYS A 38 16.88 -1.06 9.93
CA LYS A 38 16.32 -0.65 8.63
C LYS A 38 15.16 -1.61 8.27
N ALA A 39 14.20 -1.12 7.48
CA ALA A 39 13.08 -1.94 6.99
C ALA A 39 13.52 -3.25 6.30
N GLN A 40 14.70 -3.28 5.67
CA GLN A 40 15.30 -4.50 5.11
C GLN A 40 15.77 -5.50 6.20
N SER A 41 16.28 -5.05 7.34
CA SER A 41 16.56 -5.93 8.49
C SER A 41 15.28 -6.47 9.12
N VAL A 42 14.22 -5.67 9.23
CA VAL A 42 12.90 -6.15 9.71
C VAL A 42 12.32 -7.19 8.74
N ARG A 43 12.43 -6.96 7.42
CA ARG A 43 12.03 -7.93 6.37
C ARG A 43 12.87 -9.21 6.39
N GLU A 44 14.17 -9.12 6.70
CA GLU A 44 15.04 -10.29 6.91
C GLU A 44 14.59 -11.08 8.13
N TYR A 45 14.31 -10.43 9.26
CA TYR A 45 13.81 -11.08 10.46
C TYR A 45 12.46 -11.77 10.21
N ALA A 46 11.53 -11.13 9.50
CA ALA A 46 10.25 -11.72 9.09
C ALA A 46 10.43 -12.97 8.21
N PHE A 47 11.34 -12.91 7.24
CA PHE A 47 11.66 -14.05 6.37
C PHE A 47 12.33 -15.20 7.15
N LEU A 48 13.19 -14.88 8.13
CA LEU A 48 13.78 -15.87 9.03
C LEU A 48 12.72 -16.50 9.96
N MET A 49 11.76 -15.72 10.48
CA MET A 49 10.63 -16.23 11.26
C MET A 49 9.75 -17.19 10.44
N ALA A 50 9.52 -16.91 9.15
CA ALA A 50 8.81 -17.82 8.25
C ALA A 50 9.52 -19.17 7.98
N HIS A 51 10.78 -19.32 8.42
CA HIS A 51 11.54 -20.58 8.37
C HIS A 51 11.65 -21.28 9.73
N VAL A 52 11.01 -20.76 10.78
CA VAL A 52 10.95 -21.41 12.10
C VAL A 52 9.81 -22.43 12.11
N PRO A 53 10.05 -23.70 12.53
CA PRO A 53 9.00 -24.69 12.66
C PRO A 53 7.91 -24.25 13.66
N THR A 54 6.65 -24.56 13.34
CA THR A 54 5.48 -24.32 14.21
C THR A 54 5.51 -25.14 15.51
N ASP A 55 6.39 -26.15 15.63
CA ASP A 55 6.55 -26.96 16.84
C ASP A 55 6.99 -26.15 18.09
N GLY A 56 7.46 -24.92 17.90
CA GLY A 56 7.87 -23.97 18.94
C GLY A 56 9.13 -24.35 19.72
N ARG A 57 9.60 -25.60 19.60
CA ARG A 57 10.69 -26.18 20.40
C ARG A 57 12.05 -25.59 20.03
N ARG A 58 12.22 -25.14 18.78
CA ARG A 58 13.48 -24.55 18.28
C ARG A 58 13.21 -23.35 17.37
N ARG A 59 13.37 -22.14 17.90
CA ARG A 59 13.34 -20.87 17.14
C ARG A 59 14.59 -20.70 16.26
N VAL A 60 14.68 -21.54 15.23
CA VAL A 60 15.89 -21.76 14.43
C VAL A 60 15.53 -21.81 12.95
N ALA A 61 16.24 -21.01 12.15
CA ALA A 61 16.09 -20.94 10.70
C ALA A 61 17.41 -21.29 9.98
N PHE A 62 17.29 -21.87 8.77
CA PHE A 62 18.42 -22.30 7.93
C PHE A 62 18.43 -21.78 6.47
N PRO A 63 17.78 -20.64 6.08
CA PRO A 63 17.82 -20.20 4.69
C PRO A 63 19.21 -19.72 4.28
N GLY A 64 19.65 -20.10 3.08
CA GLY A 64 20.89 -19.60 2.49
C GLY A 64 20.81 -18.11 2.14
N GLN A 65 21.95 -17.40 2.19
CA GLN A 65 22.03 -15.97 1.89
C GLN A 65 21.47 -15.58 0.51
N ALA A 66 21.52 -16.47 -0.48
CA ALA A 66 20.90 -16.22 -1.80
C ALA A 66 19.37 -16.11 -1.74
N SER A 67 18.71 -16.89 -0.87
CA SER A 67 17.26 -16.81 -0.63
C SER A 67 16.89 -15.53 0.11
N ILE A 68 17.68 -15.17 1.14
CA ILE A 68 17.51 -13.90 1.87
C ILE A 68 17.67 -12.71 0.90
N ALA A 69 18.72 -12.70 0.08
CA ALA A 69 18.97 -11.65 -0.92
C ALA A 69 17.80 -11.49 -1.90
N ARG A 70 17.22 -12.60 -2.38
CA ARG A 70 16.06 -12.60 -3.27
C ARG A 70 14.85 -11.91 -2.63
N VAL A 71 14.53 -12.23 -1.37
CA VAL A 71 13.41 -11.61 -0.66
C VAL A 71 13.68 -10.14 -0.29
N LEU A 72 14.92 -9.78 0.02
CA LEU A 72 15.34 -8.39 0.23
C LEU A 72 15.49 -7.58 -1.08
N GLN A 73 15.25 -8.20 -2.24
CA GLN A 73 15.39 -7.60 -3.58
C GLN A 73 16.82 -7.06 -3.86
N LEU A 74 17.82 -7.73 -3.29
CA LEU A 74 19.23 -7.41 -3.43
C LEU A 74 19.85 -8.21 -4.60
N GLY A 75 20.52 -7.52 -5.52
CA GLY A 75 21.11 -8.15 -6.72
C GLY A 75 22.30 -9.09 -6.46
N ARG A 76 22.78 -9.22 -5.21
CA ARG A 76 23.85 -10.13 -4.79
C ARG A 76 23.70 -10.55 -3.33
N SER A 77 24.18 -11.74 -2.98
CA SER A 77 24.14 -12.31 -1.62
C SER A 77 25.04 -11.59 -0.62
N ASP A 78 26.19 -11.04 -1.05
CA ASP A 78 27.11 -10.29 -0.16
C ASP A 78 26.42 -9.10 0.54
N LYS A 79 25.41 -8.52 -0.13
CA LYS A 79 24.62 -7.38 0.37
C LYS A 79 23.63 -7.72 1.46
N VAL A 80 23.43 -8.99 1.82
CA VAL A 80 22.65 -9.39 2.99
C VAL A 80 23.41 -9.06 4.29
N THR A 81 24.73 -9.24 4.28
CA THR A 81 25.62 -9.11 5.45
C THR A 81 25.39 -7.87 6.35
N PRO A 82 25.16 -6.65 5.85
CA PRO A 82 24.91 -5.48 6.70
C PRO A 82 23.61 -5.57 7.49
N TYR A 83 22.57 -6.16 6.91
CA TYR A 83 21.24 -6.27 7.52
C TYR A 83 21.23 -7.36 8.60
N THR A 84 21.86 -8.52 8.33
CA THR A 84 22.09 -9.56 9.33
C THR A 84 22.97 -9.05 10.48
N ARG A 85 24.03 -8.27 10.19
CA ARG A 85 24.88 -7.67 11.22
C ARG A 85 24.11 -6.71 12.13
N ALA A 86 23.14 -5.97 11.61
CA ALA A 86 22.24 -5.15 12.43
C ALA A 86 21.38 -6.02 13.36
N LEU A 87 20.76 -7.09 12.84
CA LEU A 87 19.99 -8.05 13.65
C LEU A 87 20.82 -8.75 14.74
N VAL A 88 22.10 -9.01 14.48
CA VAL A 88 23.05 -9.54 15.48
C VAL A 88 23.42 -8.47 16.51
N LYS A 89 23.71 -7.23 16.08
CA LYS A 89 24.08 -6.12 16.97
C LYS A 89 23.00 -5.85 18.03
N VAL A 90 21.73 -5.83 17.62
CA VAL A 90 20.58 -5.60 18.52
C VAL A 90 20.17 -6.85 19.32
N GLY A 91 20.85 -7.98 19.11
CA GLY A 91 20.57 -9.23 19.80
C GLY A 91 19.25 -9.91 19.40
N ALA A 92 18.70 -9.60 18.23
CA ALA A 92 17.51 -10.25 17.68
C ALA A 92 17.81 -11.63 17.07
N VAL A 93 19.01 -11.80 16.51
CA VAL A 93 19.47 -13.06 15.89
C VAL A 93 20.86 -13.42 16.43
N ARG A 94 21.05 -14.68 16.83
CA ARG A 94 22.39 -15.28 17.03
C ARG A 94 22.73 -16.15 15.83
N ILE A 95 23.88 -15.90 15.21
CA ILE A 95 24.41 -16.77 14.15
C ILE A 95 25.27 -17.85 14.79
N GLU A 96 25.12 -19.08 14.34
CA GLU A 96 25.94 -20.22 14.74
C GLU A 96 26.49 -20.89 13.46
N GLU A 97 27.81 -21.01 13.35
CA GLU A 97 28.44 -21.65 12.20
C GLU A 97 28.38 -23.18 12.35
N ILE A 98 27.94 -23.87 11.30
CA ILE A 98 27.91 -25.32 11.21
C ILE A 98 28.94 -25.76 10.15
N PRO A 99 29.94 -26.58 10.50
CA PRO A 99 30.83 -27.18 9.52
C PRO A 99 30.06 -28.19 8.66
N THR A 100 30.25 -28.15 7.35
CA THR A 100 29.68 -29.12 6.40
C THR A 100 30.78 -29.60 5.44
N PRO A 101 30.60 -30.76 4.78
CA PRO A 101 31.58 -31.26 3.79
C PRO A 101 31.83 -30.31 2.60
N LYS A 102 30.95 -29.31 2.39
CA LYS A 102 31.05 -28.32 1.30
C LYS A 102 31.41 -26.91 1.79
N GLY A 103 31.89 -26.77 3.03
CA GLY A 103 32.25 -25.48 3.64
C GLY A 103 31.40 -25.14 4.86
N ARG A 104 31.18 -23.84 5.13
CA ARG A 104 30.43 -23.38 6.31
C ARG A 104 28.96 -23.11 5.96
N ALA A 105 28.04 -23.66 6.75
CA ALA A 105 26.64 -23.26 6.77
C ALA A 105 26.37 -22.37 7.99
N TYR A 106 25.32 -21.55 7.92
CA TYR A 106 24.91 -20.66 9.02
C TYR A 106 23.54 -21.08 9.54
N ARG A 107 23.45 -21.25 10.86
CA ARG A 107 22.21 -21.47 11.61
C ARG A 107 21.83 -20.15 12.29
N TYR A 108 20.61 -19.69 12.05
CA TYR A 108 20.09 -18.45 12.64
C TYR A 108 19.16 -18.81 13.80
N VAL A 109 19.48 -18.36 15.01
CA VAL A 109 18.66 -18.57 16.21
C VAL A 109 17.96 -17.25 16.57
N LEU A 110 16.63 -17.24 16.52
CA LEU A 110 15.82 -16.03 16.64
C LEU A 110 15.35 -15.79 18.08
N ARG A 111 15.35 -14.52 18.49
CA ARG A 111 14.87 -14.07 19.80
C ARG A 111 13.59 -13.27 19.66
N PHE A 112 12.48 -13.89 20.03
CA PHE A 112 11.16 -13.25 20.04
C PHE A 112 11.04 -12.16 21.12
N ASN A 113 11.66 -12.37 22.29
CA ASN A 113 11.69 -11.39 23.38
C ASN A 113 12.96 -10.53 23.27
N PRO A 114 12.92 -9.23 23.62
CA PRO A 114 14.09 -8.36 23.59
C PRO A 114 15.20 -8.83 24.55
N PRO A 115 16.47 -8.49 24.29
CA PRO A 115 17.57 -8.86 25.18
C PRO A 115 17.45 -8.20 26.56
N ARG A 116 18.05 -8.82 27.58
CA ARG A 116 18.18 -8.20 28.91
C ARG A 116 18.90 -6.85 28.78
N GLY A 117 18.35 -5.81 29.41
CA GLY A 117 18.86 -4.43 29.29
C GLY A 117 18.30 -3.63 28.11
N TYR A 118 17.40 -4.19 27.29
CA TYR A 118 16.75 -3.43 26.23
C TYR A 118 15.85 -2.31 26.78
N ALA A 119 16.19 -1.07 26.41
CA ALA A 119 15.56 0.18 26.85
C ALA A 119 14.66 0.84 25.79
N GLY A 120 14.53 0.24 24.60
CA GLY A 120 13.57 0.67 23.58
C GLY A 120 12.14 0.18 23.86
N PRO A 121 11.15 0.65 23.09
CA PRO A 121 9.76 0.21 23.22
C PRO A 121 9.63 -1.28 22.90
N ARG A 122 8.88 -2.01 23.72
CA ARG A 122 8.67 -3.46 23.62
C ARG A 122 7.36 -3.80 22.91
N CYS A 123 6.39 -2.90 23.00
CA CYS A 123 5.11 -2.93 22.29
C CYS A 123 4.72 -1.54 21.76
N LEU A 124 3.68 -1.47 20.93
CA LEU A 124 3.10 -0.20 20.47
C LEU A 124 2.66 0.72 21.61
N ALA A 125 2.20 0.19 22.75
CA ALA A 125 1.79 1.01 23.89
C ALA A 125 2.99 1.75 24.54
N ASP A 126 4.16 1.10 24.66
CA ASP A 126 5.39 1.78 25.10
C ASP A 126 5.78 2.91 24.14
N PHE A 127 5.64 2.66 22.83
CA PHE A 127 6.01 3.64 21.79
C PHE A 127 5.10 4.87 21.81
N TYR A 128 3.77 4.70 21.93
CA TYR A 128 2.84 5.82 22.03
C TYR A 128 2.80 6.48 23.41
N GLY A 129 3.19 5.76 24.47
CA GLY A 129 3.34 6.29 25.82
C GLY A 129 4.64 7.06 26.07
N THR A 130 5.68 6.82 25.25
CA THR A 130 6.91 7.63 25.24
C THR A 130 6.56 9.02 24.71
N SER A 131 6.95 10.09 25.41
CA SER A 131 6.61 11.45 24.95
C SER A 131 7.28 11.74 23.60
N LYS A 132 6.65 12.58 22.77
CA LYS A 132 7.24 12.96 21.49
C LYS A 132 8.64 13.56 21.66
N GLU A 133 8.85 14.34 22.73
CA GLU A 133 10.14 14.96 23.04
C GLU A 133 11.19 13.92 23.48
N GLU A 134 10.79 12.86 24.19
CA GLU A 134 11.70 11.74 24.52
C GLU A 134 12.02 10.89 23.28
N LEU A 135 11.03 10.63 22.40
CA LEU A 135 11.27 9.99 21.11
C LEU A 135 12.22 10.83 20.24
N ASP A 136 11.90 12.11 20.01
CA ASP A 136 12.71 13.04 19.22
C ASP A 136 14.13 13.17 19.83
N SER A 137 14.28 13.20 21.17
CA SER A 137 15.59 13.23 21.85
C SER A 137 16.39 11.93 21.69
N ARG A 138 15.74 10.77 21.88
CA ARG A 138 16.35 9.44 21.65
C ARG A 138 16.80 9.31 20.19
N TRP A 139 15.99 9.75 19.24
CA TRP A 139 16.24 9.66 17.81
C TRP A 139 17.25 10.72 17.31
N ALA A 140 17.35 11.89 17.95
CA ALA A 140 18.41 12.87 17.68
C ALA A 140 19.82 12.32 18.03
N GLY A 141 19.91 11.48 19.07
CA GLY A 141 21.13 10.69 19.34
C GLY A 141 21.48 9.70 18.22
N PHE A 142 20.49 9.21 17.48
CA PHE A 142 20.65 8.39 16.27
C PHE A 142 20.68 9.25 15.00
N SER A 143 21.49 10.31 15.01
CA SER A 143 21.76 11.12 13.82
C SER A 143 22.17 10.22 12.65
N MET A 144 21.31 10.16 11.63
CA MET A 144 21.69 9.52 10.37
C MET A 144 22.81 10.34 9.77
N ALA A 145 24.00 9.75 9.68
CA ALA A 145 25.11 10.30 8.92
C ALA A 145 24.80 10.26 7.41
N THR A 146 23.88 11.12 6.97
CA THR A 146 23.83 11.61 5.59
C THR A 146 25.20 12.21 5.31
N ALA A 147 25.99 11.53 4.47
CA ALA A 147 27.28 12.06 4.04
C ALA A 147 27.06 13.49 3.51
N PRO A 148 27.88 14.48 3.93
CA PRO A 148 27.62 15.87 3.60
C PRO A 148 27.62 16.02 2.08
N VAL A 149 26.47 16.40 1.53
CA VAL A 149 26.36 16.81 0.13
C VAL A 149 27.17 18.08 0.00
N THR A 150 28.34 17.99 -0.63
CA THR A 150 29.23 19.14 -0.84
C THR A 150 28.46 20.22 -1.58
N PRO A 151 28.30 21.44 -1.03
CA PRO A 151 27.65 22.52 -1.76
C PRO A 151 28.57 22.92 -2.92
N THR A 152 28.17 22.60 -4.15
CA THR A 152 28.88 23.04 -5.35
C THR A 152 28.78 24.56 -5.45
N ALA A 153 29.84 25.25 -5.03
CA ALA A 153 29.92 26.69 -5.12
C ALA A 153 30.22 27.09 -6.58
N GLU A 154 29.26 27.73 -7.24
CA GLU A 154 29.52 28.50 -8.46
C GLU A 154 28.60 29.73 -8.48
N GLY A 155 29.17 30.87 -8.08
CA GLY A 155 28.51 32.16 -8.18
C GLY A 155 28.86 32.85 -9.49
N SER A 156 27.97 33.73 -9.96
CA SER A 156 28.30 34.72 -10.99
C SER A 156 27.61 36.04 -10.62
N PRO A 157 28.34 37.16 -10.55
CA PRO A 157 27.80 38.40 -10.00
C PRO A 157 26.92 39.11 -11.02
N GLN A 158 25.66 39.37 -10.64
CA GLN A 158 24.87 40.42 -11.29
C GLN A 158 25.22 41.78 -10.68
N LYS A 159 25.28 42.82 -11.53
CA LYS A 159 25.67 44.17 -11.14
C LYS A 159 24.58 44.89 -10.34
N GLU A 160 25.04 45.84 -9.54
CA GLU A 160 24.21 46.85 -8.88
C GLU A 160 23.46 47.72 -9.91
N GLY A 161 22.32 48.27 -9.48
CA GLY A 161 21.52 49.24 -10.24
C GLY A 161 20.51 49.92 -9.31
N ASP A 162 20.60 51.24 -9.19
CA ASP A 162 19.89 52.02 -8.16
C ASP A 162 18.37 52.14 -8.35
N PRO A 163 17.60 52.34 -7.26
CA PRO A 163 16.14 52.51 -7.30
C PRO A 163 15.69 53.97 -7.42
N SER A 164 14.76 54.28 -8.34
CA SER A 164 13.98 55.54 -8.40
C SER A 164 12.88 55.46 -9.48
N PRO A 165 11.79 56.25 -9.40
CA PRO A 165 10.63 55.85 -8.61
C PRO A 165 9.30 55.86 -9.41
N GLN A 166 8.18 55.62 -8.72
CA GLN A 166 6.83 55.63 -9.32
C GLN A 166 6.49 56.99 -9.97
N LYS A 167 5.74 56.95 -11.09
CA LYS A 167 4.90 58.08 -11.51
C LYS A 167 3.68 57.61 -12.29
N GLU A 168 2.52 58.14 -11.92
CA GLU A 168 1.23 57.90 -12.56
C GLU A 168 1.04 58.84 -13.77
N GLY A 169 0.19 58.48 -14.74
CA GLY A 169 -0.14 59.39 -15.86
C GLY A 169 -0.96 58.76 -16.99
N ASN A 170 -2.20 59.23 -17.17
CA ASN A 170 -3.09 58.88 -18.29
C ASN A 170 -2.54 59.33 -19.65
N GLY A 171 -2.91 58.65 -20.76
CA GLY A 171 -2.74 59.24 -22.10
C GLY A 171 -2.91 58.31 -23.32
N CYS A 172 -4.11 58.32 -23.92
CA CYS A 172 -4.32 58.08 -25.35
C CYS A 172 -4.66 59.45 -26.01
N PRO A 173 -4.67 59.66 -27.35
CA PRO A 173 -4.73 58.67 -28.44
C PRO A 173 -3.85 58.91 -29.69
N GLN A 174 -3.92 57.96 -30.63
CA GLN A 174 -3.78 58.05 -32.11
C GLN A 174 -2.89 59.12 -32.79
N LYS A 175 -2.01 58.66 -33.72
CA LYS A 175 -2.17 58.93 -35.17
C LYS A 175 -1.27 58.10 -36.11
N GLU A 176 -1.84 57.80 -37.28
CA GLU A 176 -1.34 57.65 -38.68
C GLU A 176 0.16 57.39 -39.03
N GLY A 177 0.40 56.69 -40.15
CA GLY A 177 1.73 56.30 -40.70
C GLY A 177 2.41 57.36 -41.61
N PRO A 178 3.21 57.01 -42.67
CA PRO A 178 3.32 55.72 -43.36
C PRO A 178 4.74 55.28 -43.90
N LYS A 179 4.80 54.06 -44.48
CA LYS A 179 5.65 53.55 -45.61
C LYS A 179 7.09 54.10 -45.86
N LYS A 180 8.08 53.17 -45.90
CA LYS A 180 9.15 52.95 -46.94
C LYS A 180 10.03 51.74 -46.52
N THR A 181 10.08 50.58 -47.18
CA THR A 181 10.63 50.14 -48.50
C THR A 181 12.16 49.94 -48.59
N ASN A 182 12.58 48.74 -49.04
CA ASN A 182 13.84 48.43 -49.77
C ASN A 182 15.18 48.53 -48.98
N ARG A 183 16.29 47.85 -49.32
CA ARG A 183 16.60 46.69 -50.22
C ARG A 183 18.02 46.15 -49.91
N ASN A 184 18.40 45.01 -50.50
CA ASN A 184 19.80 44.57 -50.78
C ASN A 184 20.64 44.11 -49.55
N GLN A 185 21.45 43.04 -49.60
CA GLN A 185 22.67 42.75 -50.40
C GLN A 185 23.85 43.68 -50.02
N THR A 186 25.11 43.24 -49.84
CA THR A 186 25.80 41.96 -50.16
C THR A 186 27.09 41.84 -49.31
N ASN A 187 27.49 40.67 -48.79
CA ASN A 187 28.56 39.76 -49.29
C ASN A 187 30.02 40.17 -48.94
N LEU A 188 30.94 39.18 -48.94
CA LEU A 188 32.41 39.28 -48.81
C LEU A 188 32.93 39.73 -47.42
N LYS A 189 34.11 39.33 -46.93
CA LYS A 189 35.04 38.17 -47.05
C LYS A 189 36.35 38.66 -46.40
N ASN A 190 36.96 37.82 -45.57
CA ASN A 190 38.38 37.75 -45.14
C ASN A 190 38.44 37.48 -43.64
N LYS A 191 39.39 36.74 -43.06
CA LYS A 191 40.39 35.71 -43.45
C LYS A 191 41.33 35.64 -42.23
N ASP A 192 41.83 34.44 -41.91
CA ASP A 192 43.20 34.07 -41.46
C ASP A 192 44.06 35.11 -40.68
N ALA A 193 44.80 34.81 -39.61
CA ALA A 193 44.99 33.65 -38.70
C ALA A 193 45.79 34.17 -37.46
N VAL A 194 46.46 33.45 -36.53
CA VAL A 194 46.79 32.02 -36.28
C VAL A 194 47.17 31.85 -34.78
N ALA A 195 47.10 30.63 -34.22
CA ALA A 195 47.74 30.17 -32.95
C ALA A 195 47.32 30.86 -31.62
N ASP A 196 47.53 30.33 -30.40
CA ASP A 196 47.64 28.98 -29.80
C ASP A 196 47.68 29.14 -28.25
N ALA A 197 47.49 28.16 -27.34
CA ALA A 197 46.93 26.80 -27.36
C ALA A 197 46.72 26.34 -25.88
N VAL A 198 46.27 25.07 -25.66
CA VAL A 198 46.14 24.37 -24.35
C VAL A 198 44.98 24.87 -23.45
N GLY A 199 44.18 24.04 -22.76
CA GLY A 199 44.02 22.57 -22.82
C GLY A 199 43.53 21.95 -21.49
N LYS A 200 42.86 20.77 -21.56
CA LYS A 200 42.40 19.88 -20.45
C LYS A 200 41.17 20.39 -19.65
N SER A 201 40.00 19.73 -19.69
CA SER A 201 39.55 18.48 -19.00
C SER A 201 38.93 18.75 -17.61
N ALA A 202 37.96 18.01 -17.06
CA ALA A 202 37.30 16.73 -17.41
C ALA A 202 35.83 16.79 -16.88
N GLY A 203 34.94 15.79 -16.92
CA GLY A 203 34.99 14.41 -17.43
C GLY A 203 34.00 13.54 -16.63
N GLY A 204 32.98 12.98 -17.28
CA GLY A 204 31.98 12.12 -16.62
C GLY A 204 32.15 10.65 -16.97
N PHE A 205 31.88 9.75 -16.02
CA PHE A 205 31.90 8.30 -16.24
C PHE A 205 30.68 7.60 -15.64
N ALA A 206 29.99 6.83 -16.47
CA ALA A 206 29.02 5.81 -16.06
C ALA A 206 29.66 4.42 -16.22
N SER A 207 29.17 3.45 -15.45
CA SER A 207 29.83 2.15 -15.26
C SER A 207 29.91 1.28 -16.52
N ALA A 208 31.08 0.67 -16.75
CA ALA A 208 31.20 -0.59 -17.48
C ALA A 208 31.05 -1.75 -16.49
N GLY A 209 30.36 -2.83 -16.89
CA GLY A 209 30.23 -4.04 -16.09
C GLY A 209 31.22 -5.12 -16.53
N GLY A 210 32.04 -5.61 -15.60
CA GLY A 210 32.83 -6.83 -15.77
C GLY A 210 32.10 -8.06 -15.22
N ARG A 211 32.26 -9.20 -15.89
CA ARG A 211 31.83 -10.53 -15.41
C ARG A 211 33.02 -11.48 -15.53
N ASP A 212 33.41 -12.06 -14.40
CA ASP A 212 34.18 -13.29 -14.28
C ASP A 212 33.68 -14.00 -13.00
N GLY A 213 33.68 -15.32 -12.85
CA GLY A 213 34.06 -16.36 -13.82
C GLY A 213 34.50 -17.62 -13.07
N ALA A 214 33.73 -18.71 -13.14
CA ALA A 214 34.10 -20.00 -12.54
C ALA A 214 33.23 -21.17 -13.06
N ALA A 215 33.66 -21.75 -14.17
CA ALA A 215 33.41 -23.15 -14.53
C ALA A 215 34.66 -23.60 -15.29
N GLY A 216 35.14 -24.81 -15.05
CA GLY A 216 36.38 -25.29 -15.67
C GLY A 216 36.27 -26.76 -16.02
N GLU A 217 36.63 -27.08 -17.26
CA GLU A 217 37.09 -28.41 -17.63
C GLU A 217 38.03 -28.32 -18.84
N THR A 218 38.74 -29.42 -19.09
CA THR A 218 39.93 -29.58 -19.93
C THR A 218 39.77 -29.24 -21.41
N GLY A 219 40.84 -28.74 -22.03
CA GLY A 219 41.00 -28.69 -23.49
C GLY A 219 42.31 -28.05 -23.93
N GLU A 220 43.24 -28.84 -24.48
CA GLU A 220 44.53 -28.36 -25.01
C GLU A 220 44.38 -27.83 -26.45
N ALA A 221 44.95 -26.66 -26.75
CA ALA A 221 45.35 -26.26 -28.10
C ALA A 221 46.36 -25.09 -28.06
N GLU A 222 47.23 -25.02 -29.05
CA GLU A 222 48.25 -23.98 -29.23
C GLU A 222 47.66 -22.68 -29.84
N GLY A 223 48.37 -21.56 -29.74
CA GLY A 223 48.27 -20.51 -30.78
C GLY A 223 48.35 -19.04 -30.36
N GLY A 224 49.50 -18.40 -30.63
CA GLY A 224 49.56 -17.11 -31.32
C GLY A 224 49.14 -15.81 -30.60
N SER A 225 50.11 -15.12 -30.00
CA SER A 225 50.00 -13.68 -29.66
C SER A 225 50.04 -12.79 -30.91
N ALA A 226 49.07 -11.88 -31.11
CA ALA A 226 49.23 -10.70 -31.98
C ALA A 226 48.10 -9.63 -31.83
N ALA A 227 48.36 -8.45 -32.39
CA ALA A 227 47.40 -7.44 -32.87
C ALA A 227 46.53 -6.67 -31.84
N SER A 228 47.13 -5.63 -31.25
CA SER A 228 46.39 -4.45 -30.73
C SER A 228 45.54 -3.78 -31.83
N GLY A 229 44.21 -3.84 -31.73
CA GLY A 229 43.26 -3.19 -32.65
C GLY A 229 42.42 -2.09 -32.01
N LYS A 230 42.87 -0.82 -32.05
CA LYS A 230 42.08 0.33 -31.56
C LYS A 230 40.97 0.72 -32.55
N ASN A 231 39.82 0.07 -32.48
CA ASN A 231 38.60 0.48 -33.19
C ASN A 231 37.37 0.44 -32.26
N LEU A 232 37.04 1.59 -31.65
CA LEU A 232 35.76 1.76 -30.97
C LEU A 232 34.64 1.90 -32.01
N PRO A 233 33.55 1.11 -31.94
CA PRO A 233 32.45 1.23 -32.89
C PRO A 233 31.78 2.60 -32.74
N GLY A 234 31.82 3.41 -33.80
CA GLY A 234 31.26 4.75 -33.81
C GLY A 234 29.77 4.79 -33.44
N GLN A 235 29.35 5.86 -32.76
CA GLN A 235 27.97 6.02 -32.28
C GLN A 235 26.97 5.75 -33.42
N ARG A 236 26.14 4.70 -33.25
CA ARG A 236 25.05 4.41 -34.18
C ARG A 236 24.11 5.61 -34.25
N LYS A 237 24.11 6.30 -35.40
CA LYS A 237 23.17 7.37 -35.72
C LYS A 237 21.76 6.86 -35.46
N ARG A 238 21.01 7.52 -34.57
CA ARG A 238 19.63 7.10 -34.25
C ARG A 238 18.82 7.08 -35.55
N SER A 239 18.12 5.98 -35.80
CA SER A 239 17.25 5.86 -36.97
C SER A 239 16.21 6.98 -36.99
N PRO A 240 15.82 7.50 -38.17
CA PRO A 240 14.77 8.50 -38.26
C PRO A 240 13.51 7.99 -37.56
N ARG A 241 12.99 8.76 -36.59
CA ARG A 241 11.68 8.45 -36.01
C ARG A 241 10.64 8.51 -37.14
N PRO A 242 9.83 7.46 -37.36
CA PRO A 242 8.80 7.50 -38.39
C PRO A 242 7.87 8.69 -38.11
N ALA A 243 7.53 9.44 -39.16
CA ALA A 243 6.70 10.62 -39.03
C ALA A 243 5.35 10.24 -38.44
N THR A 244 4.98 10.83 -37.30
CA THR A 244 3.69 10.56 -36.65
C THR A 244 2.56 11.08 -37.51
N THR A 245 1.90 10.18 -38.23
CA THR A 245 0.76 10.49 -39.09
C THR A 245 -0.31 11.22 -38.28
N LYS A 246 -0.60 12.48 -38.63
CA LYS A 246 -1.62 13.28 -37.96
C LYS A 246 -3.00 12.69 -38.27
N THR A 247 -3.47 11.80 -37.40
CA THR A 247 -4.86 11.31 -37.44
C THR A 247 -5.79 12.52 -37.35
N ARG A 248 -6.71 12.62 -38.33
CA ARG A 248 -7.76 13.65 -38.27
C ARG A 248 -8.59 13.45 -37.00
N PRO A 249 -9.13 14.51 -36.38
CA PRO A 249 -10.14 14.37 -35.34
C PRO A 249 -11.25 13.43 -35.83
N ARG A 250 -11.70 12.50 -34.98
CA ARG A 250 -12.93 11.73 -35.27
C ARG A 250 -14.08 12.73 -35.43
N LYS A 251 -14.97 12.46 -36.37
CA LYS A 251 -16.27 13.14 -36.46
C LYS A 251 -17.06 12.83 -35.18
N GLU A 252 -17.80 13.82 -34.68
CA GLU A 252 -18.72 13.67 -33.56
C GLU A 252 -20.00 12.94 -34.02
N SER A 253 -20.47 11.99 -33.21
CA SER A 253 -21.68 11.20 -33.44
C SER A 253 -22.95 12.05 -33.33
N ALA A 254 -24.05 11.58 -33.90
CA ALA A 254 -25.35 12.24 -33.75
C ALA A 254 -25.75 12.33 -32.26
N GLY A 255 -26.09 13.53 -31.80
CA GLY A 255 -26.45 13.78 -30.39
C GLY A 255 -25.27 13.97 -29.42
N PHE A 256 -24.02 13.95 -29.89
CA PHE A 256 -22.84 14.15 -29.04
C PHE A 256 -22.90 15.45 -28.21
N GLU A 257 -23.34 16.56 -28.82
CA GLU A 257 -23.46 17.85 -28.12
C GLU A 257 -24.55 17.86 -27.03
N LEU A 258 -25.61 17.04 -27.15
CA LEU A 258 -26.60 16.89 -26.08
C LEU A 258 -25.97 16.20 -24.87
N VAL A 259 -25.21 15.12 -25.11
CA VAL A 259 -24.46 14.43 -24.04
C VAL A 259 -23.43 15.36 -23.41
N ARG A 260 -22.72 16.15 -24.23
CA ARG A 260 -21.71 17.12 -23.77
C ARG A 260 -22.31 18.24 -22.92
N ALA A 261 -23.49 18.76 -23.28
CA ALA A 261 -24.19 19.79 -22.53
C ALA A 261 -24.66 19.31 -21.15
N ALA A 262 -24.95 18.01 -21.02
CA ALA A 262 -25.39 17.37 -19.78
C ALA A 262 -24.25 16.70 -18.96
N LEU A 263 -22.97 16.87 -19.35
CA LEU A 263 -21.85 16.43 -18.53
C LEU A 263 -21.78 17.24 -17.23
N PRO A 264 -21.50 16.61 -16.07
CA PRO A 264 -21.31 17.35 -14.82
C PRO A 264 -20.20 18.39 -14.95
N ALA A 265 -20.48 19.65 -14.58
CA ALA A 265 -19.56 20.78 -14.77
C ALA A 265 -18.19 20.59 -14.08
N ALA A 266 -18.14 19.74 -13.05
CA ALA A 266 -16.89 19.33 -12.39
C ALA A 266 -15.96 18.52 -13.32
N VAL A 267 -16.50 17.78 -14.29
CA VAL A 267 -15.77 16.96 -15.27
C VAL A 267 -15.31 17.83 -16.43
N ALA A 268 -16.21 18.63 -17.00
CA ALA A 268 -15.91 19.55 -18.10
C ALA A 268 -16.82 20.78 -18.02
N ALA A 269 -16.24 21.97 -18.11
CA ALA A 269 -17.02 23.20 -18.20
C ALA A 269 -17.62 23.35 -19.62
N PRO A 270 -18.83 23.95 -19.77
CA PRO A 270 -19.45 24.21 -21.07
C PRO A 270 -18.50 24.89 -22.07
N GLY A 271 -18.59 24.50 -23.34
CA GLY A 271 -17.71 25.00 -24.41
C GLY A 271 -16.26 24.48 -24.38
N THR A 272 -15.74 23.96 -23.26
CA THR A 272 -14.37 23.41 -23.21
C THR A 272 -14.24 22.15 -24.06
N ARG A 273 -13.02 21.89 -24.56
CA ARG A 273 -12.73 20.68 -25.35
C ARG A 273 -12.59 19.48 -24.44
N LEU A 274 -13.44 18.47 -24.64
CA LEU A 274 -13.39 17.22 -23.88
C LEU A 274 -12.07 16.47 -24.05
N TRP A 275 -11.64 15.82 -22.97
CA TRP A 275 -10.49 14.92 -22.97
C TRP A 275 -10.72 13.76 -23.96
N THR A 276 -9.71 13.43 -24.76
CA THR A 276 -9.87 12.60 -25.96
C THR A 276 -10.37 11.19 -25.68
N GLY A 277 -10.04 10.60 -24.52
CA GLY A 277 -10.57 9.30 -24.12
C GLY A 277 -12.06 9.33 -23.76
N LEU A 278 -12.53 10.35 -23.03
CA LEU A 278 -13.94 10.52 -22.68
C LEU A 278 -14.77 10.88 -23.90
N HIS A 279 -14.26 11.78 -24.76
CA HIS A 279 -14.82 12.04 -26.08
C HIS A 279 -14.98 10.72 -26.86
N ARG A 280 -13.94 9.89 -26.95
CA ARG A 280 -14.04 8.58 -27.61
C ARG A 280 -15.11 7.69 -26.97
N ALA A 281 -15.13 7.57 -25.64
CA ALA A 281 -16.10 6.71 -24.94
C ALA A 281 -17.56 7.10 -25.23
N ILE A 282 -17.87 8.40 -25.23
CA ILE A 282 -19.22 8.90 -25.56
C ILE A 282 -19.60 8.56 -27.01
N ASN A 283 -18.70 8.73 -27.99
CA ASN A 283 -18.99 8.35 -29.38
C ASN A 283 -19.10 6.82 -29.56
N ASP A 284 -18.21 6.04 -28.92
CA ASP A 284 -18.25 4.56 -28.95
C ASP A 284 -19.55 4.01 -28.28
N LEU A 285 -20.24 4.79 -27.43
CA LEU A 285 -21.59 4.51 -26.91
C LEU A 285 -22.74 4.96 -27.83
N LEU A 286 -22.63 6.14 -28.48
CA LEU A 286 -23.67 6.74 -29.34
C LEU A 286 -23.80 6.09 -30.73
N ASP A 287 -22.68 5.63 -31.29
CA ASP A 287 -22.66 4.86 -32.54
C ASP A 287 -22.71 3.34 -32.25
N GLY A 288 -22.26 2.93 -31.07
CA GLY A 288 -21.98 1.53 -30.73
C GLY A 288 -20.60 1.08 -31.24
N ASN A 289 -20.02 0.07 -30.59
CA ASN A 289 -18.73 -0.50 -30.94
C ASN A 289 -18.74 -2.01 -30.68
N GLN A 290 -19.19 -2.77 -31.69
CA GLN A 290 -19.29 -4.23 -31.66
C GLN A 290 -17.96 -4.92 -31.28
N GLY A 291 -16.82 -4.40 -31.76
CA GLY A 291 -15.49 -4.92 -31.44
C GLY A 291 -15.03 -4.70 -29.99
N ALA A 292 -15.83 -4.00 -29.18
CA ALA A 292 -15.67 -3.85 -27.74
C ALA A 292 -16.91 -4.33 -26.95
N GLY A 293 -17.87 -5.01 -27.60
CA GLY A 293 -19.12 -5.44 -27.00
C GLY A 293 -20.13 -4.33 -26.69
N ILE A 294 -19.86 -3.07 -27.07
CA ILE A 294 -20.66 -1.91 -26.68
C ILE A 294 -21.85 -1.75 -27.64
N PRO A 295 -23.12 -1.90 -27.20
CA PRO A 295 -24.28 -1.62 -28.05
C PRO A 295 -24.53 -0.12 -28.19
N ARG A 296 -25.20 0.23 -29.27
CA ARG A 296 -25.60 1.60 -29.59
C ARG A 296 -26.69 2.10 -28.62
N ARG A 297 -26.56 3.33 -28.16
CA ARG A 297 -27.47 4.00 -27.20
C ARG A 297 -28.00 5.32 -27.74
N THR A 298 -29.15 5.77 -27.25
CA THR A 298 -29.64 7.13 -27.51
C THR A 298 -28.85 8.15 -26.66
N PRO A 299 -28.81 9.45 -27.02
CA PRO A 299 -28.16 10.48 -26.22
C PRO A 299 -28.68 10.53 -24.78
N GLU A 300 -29.99 10.37 -24.59
CA GLU A 300 -30.67 10.41 -23.30
C GLU A 300 -30.25 9.24 -22.41
N GLN A 301 -30.10 8.04 -22.98
CA GLN A 301 -29.57 6.87 -22.28
C GLN A 301 -28.10 7.09 -21.84
N VAL A 302 -27.27 7.70 -22.69
CA VAL A 302 -25.87 8.01 -22.33
C VAL A 302 -25.80 9.09 -21.24
N VAL A 303 -26.66 10.12 -21.28
CA VAL A 303 -26.77 11.13 -20.20
C VAL A 303 -27.24 10.51 -18.90
N ALA A 304 -28.28 9.65 -18.94
CA ALA A 304 -28.75 8.95 -17.75
C ALA A 304 -27.66 8.05 -17.16
N ARG A 305 -26.90 7.34 -17.99
CA ARG A 305 -25.75 6.51 -17.58
C ARG A 305 -24.63 7.33 -16.95
N ILE A 306 -24.28 8.48 -17.54
CA ILE A 306 -23.31 9.45 -16.97
C ILE A 306 -23.76 9.91 -15.58
N ASN A 307 -25.01 10.34 -15.44
CA ASN A 307 -25.52 10.88 -14.18
C ASN A 307 -25.63 9.79 -13.10
N ARG A 308 -26.12 8.59 -13.44
CA ARG A 308 -26.17 7.46 -12.49
C ARG A 308 -24.79 7.06 -12.00
N ARG A 309 -23.77 7.00 -12.87
CA ARG A 309 -22.38 6.70 -12.44
C ARG A 309 -21.79 7.83 -11.62
N TRP A 310 -21.93 9.08 -12.08
CA TRP A 310 -21.30 10.22 -11.41
C TRP A 310 -21.91 10.52 -10.04
N TYR A 311 -23.24 10.54 -9.91
CA TYR A 311 -23.91 10.87 -8.65
C TYR A 311 -24.23 9.63 -7.79
N GLY A 312 -24.43 8.45 -8.40
CA GLY A 312 -24.70 7.21 -7.66
C GLY A 312 -23.46 6.52 -7.09
N GLU A 313 -22.26 6.93 -7.48
CA GLU A 313 -21.00 6.52 -6.86
C GLU A 313 -20.30 7.67 -6.09
N ASP A 314 -21.02 8.73 -5.71
CA ASP A 314 -20.50 9.93 -5.00
C ASP A 314 -19.26 10.57 -5.66
N ALA A 315 -19.18 10.58 -7.00
CA ALA A 315 -17.97 10.94 -7.73
C ALA A 315 -17.63 12.44 -7.67
N ASP A 316 -18.61 13.30 -7.41
CA ASP A 316 -18.40 14.70 -7.07
C ASP A 316 -17.70 14.84 -5.71
N VAL A 317 -18.21 14.19 -4.65
CA VAL A 317 -17.60 14.16 -3.32
C VAL A 317 -16.19 13.57 -3.38
N ARG A 318 -16.04 12.39 -4.01
CA ARG A 318 -14.77 11.68 -4.15
C ARG A 318 -13.74 12.39 -5.04
N SER A 319 -14.17 13.37 -5.84
CA SER A 319 -13.29 14.24 -6.63
C SER A 319 -13.14 15.66 -6.08
N ALA A 320 -13.63 15.93 -4.86
CA ALA A 320 -13.41 17.19 -4.18
C ALA A 320 -11.93 17.35 -3.73
N PRO A 321 -11.37 18.57 -3.71
CA PRO A 321 -9.96 18.80 -3.33
C PRO A 321 -9.61 18.35 -1.90
N GLY A 322 -10.55 18.44 -0.97
CA GLY A 322 -10.37 18.04 0.44
C GLY A 322 -10.63 16.56 0.74
N TYR A 323 -11.16 15.80 -0.23
CA TYR A 323 -11.49 14.39 -0.01
C TYR A 323 -10.22 13.54 0.14
N ARG A 324 -10.11 12.76 1.23
CA ARG A 324 -8.98 11.86 1.47
C ARG A 324 -9.12 10.56 0.67
N GLY A 325 -10.10 9.73 1.00
CA GLY A 325 -10.41 8.45 0.33
C GLY A 325 -9.71 7.19 0.88
N CYS A 326 -8.61 7.36 1.63
CA CYS A 326 -8.13 6.45 2.66
C CYS A 326 -7.08 7.18 3.53
N ASP A 327 -6.66 6.58 4.64
CA ASP A 327 -5.77 7.23 5.63
C ASP A 327 -4.39 7.60 5.05
N ARG A 328 -3.94 6.85 4.04
CA ARG A 328 -2.69 7.08 3.30
C ARG A 328 -2.79 8.20 2.25
N CYS A 329 -3.97 8.81 2.06
CA CYS A 329 -4.19 9.82 1.02
C CYS A 329 -3.96 11.24 1.58
N THR A 330 -2.85 11.87 1.16
CA THR A 330 -2.42 13.20 1.62
C THR A 330 -2.92 14.33 0.70
N ALA A 331 -2.64 15.58 1.07
CA ALA A 331 -2.86 16.75 0.20
C ALA A 331 -2.03 16.68 -1.11
N ALA A 332 -0.82 16.12 -1.06
CA ALA A 332 0.01 15.84 -2.25
C ALA A 332 -0.47 14.62 -3.06
N GLY A 333 -1.53 13.94 -2.60
CA GLY A 333 -2.13 12.75 -3.22
C GLY A 333 -1.87 11.46 -2.43
N CYS A 334 -2.20 10.33 -3.06
CA CYS A 334 -1.98 8.99 -2.52
C CYS A 334 -1.19 8.11 -3.51
N THR A 335 -0.38 7.21 -2.97
CA THR A 335 0.35 6.15 -3.70
C THR A 335 -0.33 4.78 -3.65
N ALA A 336 -1.36 4.59 -2.82
CA ALA A 336 -2.15 3.36 -2.80
C ALA A 336 -2.83 3.13 -4.17
N PRO A 337 -3.08 1.86 -4.56
CA PRO A 337 -3.82 1.57 -5.80
C PRO A 337 -5.26 2.06 -5.68
N ARG A 338 -5.94 2.22 -6.82
CA ARG A 338 -7.38 2.55 -6.87
C ARG A 338 -8.17 1.44 -6.16
N ARG A 339 -9.24 1.82 -5.45
CA ARG A 339 -10.20 0.85 -4.89
C ARG A 339 -10.89 0.05 -6.02
N SER A 340 -10.83 -1.27 -5.94
CA SER A 340 -11.41 -2.22 -6.90
C SER A 340 -11.74 -3.55 -6.20
N PRO A 341 -12.42 -4.52 -6.83
CA PRO A 341 -12.72 -5.81 -6.20
C PRO A 341 -11.46 -6.55 -5.73
N GLU A 342 -10.37 -6.45 -6.49
CA GLU A 342 -9.07 -7.07 -6.21
C GLU A 342 -8.23 -6.27 -5.19
N ASN A 343 -8.72 -5.08 -4.78
CA ASN A 343 -8.04 -4.17 -3.86
C ASN A 343 -9.09 -3.33 -3.07
N PRO A 344 -9.82 -3.95 -2.13
CA PRO A 344 -10.90 -3.28 -1.40
C PRO A 344 -10.42 -2.15 -0.47
N GLU A 345 -9.14 -2.15 -0.08
CA GLU A 345 -8.46 -1.11 0.73
C GLU A 345 -7.89 0.07 -0.10
N GLY A 346 -8.08 0.08 -1.42
CA GLY A 346 -7.52 1.13 -2.28
C GLY A 346 -8.05 2.54 -1.97
N CYS A 347 -7.27 3.58 -2.30
CA CYS A 347 -7.77 4.95 -2.23
C CYS A 347 -8.83 5.12 -3.34
N ASP A 348 -10.06 5.42 -2.96
CA ASP A 348 -11.21 5.58 -3.86
C ASP A 348 -11.35 6.99 -4.45
N ARG A 349 -10.49 7.92 -4.01
CA ARG A 349 -10.36 9.32 -4.44
C ARG A 349 -10.12 9.45 -5.95
N ILE A 350 -10.96 10.25 -6.60
CA ILE A 350 -10.95 10.46 -8.04
C ILE A 350 -9.99 11.61 -8.40
N LYS A 351 -8.75 11.25 -8.75
CA LYS A 351 -7.70 12.22 -9.17
C LYS A 351 -7.95 12.86 -10.54
N ASN A 352 -8.53 12.11 -11.49
CA ASN A 352 -8.80 12.57 -12.86
C ASN A 352 -10.23 12.22 -13.22
N ARG A 353 -11.11 13.22 -13.16
CA ARG A 353 -12.55 13.10 -13.37
C ARG A 353 -12.91 12.58 -14.76
N CYS A 354 -12.23 13.07 -15.80
CA CYS A 354 -12.46 12.67 -17.19
C CYS A 354 -12.03 11.22 -17.47
N ALA A 355 -10.89 10.79 -16.91
CA ALA A 355 -10.43 9.41 -17.06
C ALA A 355 -11.34 8.44 -16.28
N TRP A 356 -11.67 8.79 -15.03
CA TRP A 356 -12.58 8.00 -14.20
C TRP A 356 -13.96 7.84 -14.84
N LEU A 357 -14.58 8.92 -15.32
CA LEU A 357 -15.90 8.85 -15.95
C LEU A 357 -15.85 8.02 -17.24
N LYS A 358 -14.78 8.16 -18.04
CA LYS A 358 -14.54 7.34 -19.24
C LYS A 358 -14.46 5.84 -18.91
N ASP A 359 -13.91 5.45 -17.78
CA ASP A 359 -13.90 4.06 -17.34
C ASP A 359 -15.28 3.63 -16.82
N ALA A 360 -15.91 4.47 -15.98
CA ALA A 360 -17.18 4.17 -15.32
C ALA A 360 -18.38 4.04 -16.29
N ILE A 361 -18.44 4.83 -17.37
CA ILE A 361 -19.52 4.72 -18.37
C ILE A 361 -19.33 3.53 -19.33
N LEU A 362 -18.11 2.99 -19.44
CA LEU A 362 -17.79 1.85 -20.30
C LEU A 362 -17.82 0.50 -19.56
N ALA A 363 -17.59 0.50 -18.24
CA ALA A 363 -17.85 -0.68 -17.42
C ALA A 363 -19.31 -1.11 -17.56
N GLN A 364 -19.56 -2.40 -17.81
CA GLN A 364 -20.91 -2.98 -17.81
C GLN A 364 -21.05 -3.94 -16.64
N ASP A 365 -21.91 -3.59 -15.68
CA ASP A 365 -22.16 -4.41 -14.48
C ASP A 365 -23.07 -5.61 -14.78
N CYS A 366 -23.57 -5.77 -16.00
CA CYS A 366 -24.42 -6.88 -16.42
C CYS A 366 -23.79 -7.60 -17.62
N ALA A 367 -23.94 -8.92 -17.67
CA ALA A 367 -23.50 -9.75 -18.79
C ALA A 367 -24.39 -9.56 -20.04
N ASP A 368 -25.64 -9.13 -19.87
CA ASP A 368 -26.45 -8.60 -20.96
C ASP A 368 -25.93 -7.18 -21.33
N PRO A 369 -25.34 -6.99 -22.52
CA PRO A 369 -24.81 -5.69 -22.92
C PRO A 369 -25.92 -4.66 -23.13
N GLY A 370 -27.16 -5.10 -23.38
CA GLY A 370 -28.36 -4.26 -23.52
C GLY A 370 -28.94 -3.80 -22.18
N CYS A 371 -28.42 -4.26 -21.04
CA CYS A 371 -28.89 -3.87 -19.71
C CYS A 371 -28.25 -2.55 -19.23
N GLU A 372 -29.09 -1.54 -19.06
CA GLU A 372 -28.79 -0.27 -18.40
C GLU A 372 -29.26 -0.31 -16.95
N ASP A 373 -28.37 -0.75 -16.06
CA ASP A 373 -28.51 -0.70 -14.59
C ASP A 373 -29.83 -1.30 -14.07
N GLY A 374 -30.36 -2.32 -14.76
CA GLY A 374 -31.59 -3.03 -14.40
C GLY A 374 -32.75 -2.91 -15.40
N GLN A 375 -32.64 -2.07 -16.43
CA GLN A 375 -33.60 -1.97 -17.53
C GLN A 375 -32.96 -2.36 -18.87
N ILE A 376 -33.68 -3.09 -19.73
CA ILE A 376 -33.16 -3.48 -21.05
C ILE A 376 -33.43 -2.38 -22.07
N ILE A 377 -32.46 -2.09 -22.95
CA ILE A 377 -32.62 -1.19 -24.10
C ILE A 377 -33.69 -1.77 -25.05
N GLY A 378 -34.91 -1.25 -24.93
CA GLY A 378 -36.11 -1.75 -25.61
C GLY A 378 -37.34 -1.86 -24.68
N GLY A 379 -37.11 -1.91 -23.36
CA GLY A 379 -38.14 -2.01 -22.33
C GLY A 379 -38.01 -3.27 -21.47
N GLY A 380 -38.72 -3.29 -20.34
CA GLY A 380 -38.65 -4.38 -19.36
C GLY A 380 -37.48 -4.26 -18.38
N ALA A 381 -37.59 -5.01 -17.27
CA ALA A 381 -36.53 -5.15 -16.28
C ALA A 381 -35.60 -6.32 -16.65
N CYS A 382 -34.30 -6.17 -16.40
CA CYS A 382 -33.32 -7.23 -16.62
C CYS A 382 -33.34 -8.21 -15.44
N HIS A 383 -33.74 -9.46 -15.70
CA HIS A 383 -33.85 -10.54 -14.71
C HIS A 383 -32.55 -10.72 -13.90
N ALA A 384 -31.41 -10.83 -14.60
CA ALA A 384 -30.08 -10.95 -13.99
C ALA A 384 -29.64 -9.72 -13.17
N CYS A 385 -30.35 -8.59 -13.22
CA CYS A 385 -30.14 -7.47 -12.31
C CYS A 385 -31.15 -7.45 -11.14
N GLN A 386 -32.31 -8.09 -11.29
CA GLN A 386 -33.26 -8.33 -10.22
C GLN A 386 -32.74 -9.43 -9.27
N GLU A 387 -32.29 -10.57 -9.81
CA GLU A 387 -31.67 -11.68 -9.06
C GLU A 387 -30.48 -11.17 -8.23
N ARG A 388 -29.51 -10.51 -8.88
CA ARG A 388 -28.35 -9.95 -8.16
C ARG A 388 -28.71 -8.81 -7.20
N ALA A 389 -29.90 -8.20 -7.32
CA ALA A 389 -30.42 -7.28 -6.31
C ALA A 389 -31.09 -8.03 -5.14
N GLU A 390 -31.71 -9.19 -5.38
CA GLU A 390 -32.15 -10.15 -4.35
C GLU A 390 -30.96 -10.64 -3.53
N GLU A 391 -29.94 -11.20 -4.19
CA GLU A 391 -28.68 -11.67 -3.59
C GLU A 391 -28.03 -10.59 -2.72
N ARG A 392 -27.92 -9.34 -3.21
CA ARG A 392 -27.36 -8.23 -2.44
C ARG A 392 -28.23 -7.85 -1.24
N ARG A 393 -29.57 -7.97 -1.33
CA ARG A 393 -30.47 -7.80 -0.17
C ARG A 393 -30.27 -8.94 0.83
N GLU A 394 -30.02 -10.16 0.37
CA GLU A 394 -29.81 -11.33 1.23
C GLU A 394 -28.47 -11.32 1.93
N ALA A 395 -27.39 -11.02 1.22
CA ALA A 395 -26.08 -10.76 1.81
C ALA A 395 -26.15 -9.61 2.83
N ALA A 396 -26.88 -8.52 2.53
CA ALA A 396 -27.08 -7.44 3.50
C ALA A 396 -27.90 -7.87 4.73
N ARG A 397 -28.95 -8.69 4.57
CA ARG A 397 -29.71 -9.30 5.68
C ARG A 397 -28.80 -10.20 6.54
N ALA A 398 -27.99 -11.05 5.92
CA ALA A 398 -27.07 -11.97 6.60
C ALA A 398 -25.98 -11.21 7.37
N VAL A 399 -25.35 -10.20 6.76
CA VAL A 399 -24.35 -9.34 7.42
C VAL A 399 -24.96 -8.57 8.59
N ALA A 400 -26.19 -8.06 8.45
CA ALA A 400 -26.90 -7.40 9.54
C ALA A 400 -27.19 -8.35 10.71
N ALA A 401 -27.65 -9.57 10.42
CA ALA A 401 -27.91 -10.60 11.44
C ALA A 401 -26.63 -11.06 12.14
N ALA A 402 -25.54 -11.30 11.39
CA ALA A 402 -24.24 -11.67 11.95
C ALA A 402 -23.66 -10.56 12.85
N ARG A 403 -23.79 -9.28 12.44
CA ARG A 403 -23.39 -8.13 13.25
C ARG A 403 -24.24 -7.99 14.52
N ALA A 404 -25.55 -8.19 14.42
CA ALA A 404 -26.45 -8.14 15.58
C ALA A 404 -26.12 -9.26 16.59
N LYS A 405 -25.81 -10.48 16.11
CA LYS A 405 -25.33 -11.57 16.95
C LYS A 405 -24.01 -11.21 17.64
N LEU A 406 -22.99 -10.77 16.89
CA LEU A 406 -21.68 -10.41 17.45
C LEU A 406 -21.79 -9.29 18.51
N GLN A 407 -22.69 -8.33 18.30
CA GLN A 407 -22.99 -7.30 19.29
C GLN A 407 -23.62 -7.89 20.56
N ALA A 408 -24.65 -8.74 20.43
CA ALA A 408 -25.29 -9.40 21.57
C ALA A 408 -24.31 -10.31 22.34
N ASP A 409 -23.45 -11.05 21.64
CA ASP A 409 -22.39 -11.88 22.25
C ASP A 409 -21.39 -10.99 23.03
N THR A 410 -21.02 -9.82 22.48
CA THR A 410 -20.15 -8.83 23.15
C THR A 410 -20.81 -8.20 24.39
N GLU A 411 -22.10 -7.87 24.30
CA GLU A 411 -22.89 -7.34 25.42
C GLU A 411 -23.05 -8.39 26.54
N ALA A 412 -23.24 -9.66 26.18
CA ALA A 412 -23.27 -10.77 27.13
C ALA A 412 -21.91 -11.00 27.82
N LEU A 413 -20.80 -10.99 27.07
CA LEU A 413 -19.44 -11.13 27.61
C LEU A 413 -19.05 -9.99 28.55
N THR A 414 -19.40 -8.74 28.20
CA THR A 414 -19.15 -7.58 29.06
C THR A 414 -20.03 -7.58 30.31
N ALA A 415 -21.29 -8.01 30.22
CA ALA A 415 -22.14 -8.21 31.39
C ALA A 415 -21.61 -9.31 32.33
N ALA A 416 -21.24 -10.48 31.79
CA ALA A 416 -20.66 -11.58 32.56
C ALA A 416 -19.36 -11.16 33.27
N ARG A 417 -18.49 -10.42 32.58
CA ARG A 417 -17.27 -9.86 33.18
C ARG A 417 -17.58 -8.89 34.32
N ARG A 418 -18.58 -8.01 34.15
CA ARG A 418 -18.98 -7.05 35.20
C ARG A 418 -19.41 -7.74 36.49
N LEU A 419 -20.13 -8.87 36.38
CA LEU A 419 -20.54 -9.68 37.55
C LEU A 419 -19.34 -10.32 38.27
N VAL A 420 -18.32 -10.78 37.53
CA VAL A 420 -17.06 -11.28 38.13
C VAL A 420 -16.30 -10.18 38.84
N ASP A 421 -16.21 -8.99 38.24
CA ASP A 421 -15.51 -7.84 38.81
C ASP A 421 -16.25 -7.30 40.06
N GLU A 422 -17.59 -7.24 40.04
CA GLU A 422 -18.44 -6.93 41.20
C GLU A 422 -18.26 -7.94 42.34
N TRP A 423 -18.23 -9.25 42.04
CA TRP A 423 -17.99 -10.30 43.04
C TRP A 423 -16.60 -10.21 43.66
N ALA A 424 -15.56 -9.97 42.86
CA ALA A 424 -14.19 -9.82 43.34
C ALA A 424 -14.00 -8.54 44.20
N ALA A 425 -14.72 -7.47 43.87
CA ALA A 425 -14.78 -6.26 44.70
C ALA A 425 -15.47 -6.54 46.05
N ALA A 426 -16.57 -7.31 46.06
CA ALA A 426 -17.27 -7.71 47.29
C ALA A 426 -16.40 -8.64 48.18
N GLU A 427 -15.70 -9.61 47.58
CA GLU A 427 -14.72 -10.47 48.26
C GLU A 427 -13.61 -9.64 48.93
N SER A 428 -13.04 -8.70 48.16
CA SER A 428 -11.98 -7.80 48.64
C SER A 428 -12.46 -6.86 49.75
N ALA A 429 -13.71 -6.38 49.68
CA ALA A 429 -14.30 -5.53 50.70
C ALA A 429 -14.52 -6.29 52.02
N GLU A 430 -15.01 -7.54 51.94
CA GLU A 430 -15.18 -8.41 53.11
C GLU A 430 -13.85 -8.75 53.78
N GLU A 431 -12.82 -9.14 53.01
CA GLU A 431 -11.50 -9.45 53.58
C GLU A 431 -10.90 -8.24 54.33
N ASN A 432 -11.02 -7.05 53.75
CA ASN A 432 -10.54 -5.81 54.38
C ASN A 432 -11.36 -5.42 55.62
N ARG A 433 -12.69 -5.63 55.60
CA ARG A 433 -13.56 -5.43 56.77
C ARG A 433 -13.12 -6.30 57.94
N LEU A 434 -12.90 -7.59 57.69
CA LEU A 434 -12.46 -8.56 58.70
C LEU A 434 -11.05 -8.26 59.20
N ARG A 435 -10.11 -7.93 58.31
CA ARG A 435 -8.74 -7.56 58.69
C ARG A 435 -8.74 -6.33 59.61
N ALA A 436 -9.63 -5.36 59.36
CA ALA A 436 -9.80 -4.19 60.21
C ALA A 436 -10.52 -4.50 61.55
N GLU A 437 -11.53 -5.38 61.56
CA GLU A 437 -12.23 -5.81 62.77
C GLU A 437 -11.31 -6.62 63.71
N LEU A 438 -10.64 -7.65 63.18
CA LEU A 438 -9.71 -8.50 63.93
C LEU A 438 -8.45 -7.74 64.36
N GLY A 439 -7.96 -6.81 63.53
CA GLY A 439 -6.85 -5.93 63.86
C GLY A 439 -7.16 -4.92 64.97
N ARG A 440 -8.44 -4.48 65.12
CA ARG A 440 -8.90 -3.70 66.28
C ARG A 440 -9.00 -4.56 67.55
N ALA A 441 -9.22 -5.87 67.41
CA ALA A 441 -9.20 -6.84 68.52
C ALA A 441 -7.77 -7.32 68.89
N GLY A 442 -6.71 -6.71 68.33
CA GLY A 442 -5.32 -7.03 68.67
C GLY A 442 -4.77 -8.31 68.04
N MET A 443 -5.47 -8.92 67.07
CA MET A 443 -4.96 -10.08 66.33
C MET A 443 -4.08 -9.64 65.16
N TYR A 444 -2.86 -10.18 65.10
CA TYR A 444 -1.86 -9.88 64.07
C TYR A 444 -1.13 -11.15 63.60
N GLY A 445 -0.48 -11.07 62.44
CA GLY A 445 0.33 -12.15 61.86
C GLY A 445 -0.47 -13.43 61.59
N VAL A 446 0.18 -14.58 61.76
CA VAL A 446 -0.37 -15.90 61.36
C VAL A 446 -1.77 -16.19 61.94
N MET A 447 -2.09 -15.73 63.16
CA MET A 447 -3.43 -15.90 63.74
C MET A 447 -4.49 -15.05 63.04
N LEU A 448 -4.14 -13.83 62.61
CA LEU A 448 -5.02 -12.96 61.83
C LEU A 448 -5.33 -13.58 60.47
N ASP A 449 -4.30 -13.98 59.74
CA ASP A 449 -4.45 -14.54 58.39
C ASP A 449 -5.17 -15.90 58.41
N HIS A 450 -4.95 -16.74 59.44
CA HIS A 450 -5.70 -17.99 59.62
C HIS A 450 -7.19 -17.74 59.88
N ARG A 451 -7.55 -16.75 60.70
CA ARG A 451 -8.96 -16.38 60.96
C ARG A 451 -9.64 -15.77 59.74
N ILE A 452 -8.94 -14.91 59.00
CA ILE A 452 -9.40 -14.40 57.71
C ILE A 452 -9.64 -15.56 56.74
N GLY A 453 -8.69 -16.49 56.59
CA GLY A 453 -8.82 -17.65 55.71
C GLY A 453 -10.02 -18.54 56.05
N GLN A 454 -10.26 -18.82 57.34
CA GLN A 454 -11.44 -19.55 57.81
C GLN A 454 -12.76 -18.86 57.42
N HIS A 455 -12.86 -17.54 57.64
CA HIS A 455 -14.08 -16.80 57.30
C HIS A 455 -14.27 -16.69 55.79
N MET A 456 -13.22 -16.36 55.03
CA MET A 456 -13.30 -16.17 53.58
C MET A 456 -13.61 -17.47 52.83
N ALA A 457 -13.24 -18.64 53.36
CA ALA A 457 -13.75 -19.93 52.87
C ALA A 457 -15.28 -19.98 52.99
N GLY A 458 -15.82 -19.85 54.20
CA GLY A 458 -17.27 -19.87 54.43
C GLY A 458 -18.02 -18.71 53.75
N TRP A 459 -17.37 -17.58 53.46
CA TRP A 459 -17.94 -16.50 52.67
C TRP A 459 -18.08 -16.90 51.19
N ARG A 460 -17.06 -17.54 50.60
CA ARG A 460 -17.10 -18.06 49.22
C ARG A 460 -18.14 -19.18 49.06
N ASP A 461 -18.31 -20.03 50.08
CA ASP A 461 -19.33 -21.09 50.08
C ASP A 461 -20.76 -20.51 50.04
N ARG A 462 -20.98 -19.35 50.68
CA ARG A 462 -22.27 -18.63 50.67
C ARG A 462 -22.44 -17.69 49.48
N ASN A 463 -21.35 -17.21 48.91
CA ASN A 463 -21.30 -16.29 47.77
C ASN A 463 -20.47 -16.97 46.66
N PRO A 464 -21.00 -18.01 46.00
CA PRO A 464 -20.26 -18.71 44.96
C PRO A 464 -19.88 -17.74 43.85
N ARG A 465 -18.64 -17.83 43.37
CA ARG A 465 -18.15 -16.98 42.29
C ARG A 465 -19.05 -17.16 41.06
N PRO A 466 -19.56 -16.08 40.45
CA PRO A 466 -20.34 -16.21 39.23
C PRO A 466 -19.50 -16.89 38.15
N ALA A 467 -20.17 -17.67 37.29
CA ALA A 467 -19.53 -18.20 36.10
C ALA A 467 -18.91 -17.02 35.34
N GLY A 468 -17.62 -17.12 35.01
CA GLY A 468 -16.98 -16.11 34.20
C GLY A 468 -17.62 -16.04 32.81
N PRO A 469 -17.28 -15.02 31.99
CA PRO A 469 -17.31 -15.26 30.56
C PRO A 469 -16.59 -16.59 30.29
N PRO A 470 -17.10 -17.46 29.38
CA PRO A 470 -16.39 -18.68 29.04
C PRO A 470 -14.95 -18.27 28.73
N ALA A 471 -14.00 -18.88 29.42
CA ALA A 471 -12.60 -18.61 29.14
C ALA A 471 -12.42 -18.80 27.63
N GLU A 472 -11.71 -17.89 26.97
CA GLU A 472 -11.40 -18.00 25.54
C GLU A 472 -10.51 -19.22 25.35
N GLY A 473 -11.16 -20.38 25.30
CA GLY A 473 -10.57 -21.65 25.01
C GLY A 473 -9.98 -21.50 23.64
N ILE A 474 -8.66 -21.61 23.59
CA ILE A 474 -7.96 -21.96 22.37
C ILE A 474 -8.21 -23.46 22.16
N ASP A 475 -9.50 -23.81 22.05
CA ASP A 475 -9.99 -24.99 21.35
C ASP A 475 -9.75 -24.71 19.86
N GLU A 476 -8.46 -24.62 19.53
CA GLU A 476 -7.92 -24.71 18.18
C GLU A 476 -8.65 -25.88 17.53
N PRO A 477 -9.54 -25.63 16.55
CA PRO A 477 -10.56 -26.59 16.19
C PRO A 477 -9.86 -27.88 15.78
N GLN A 478 -10.11 -28.96 16.53
CA GLN A 478 -9.42 -30.23 16.32
C GLN A 478 -9.79 -30.74 14.94
N ALA A 479 -8.94 -30.41 13.96
CA ALA A 479 -9.16 -30.69 12.57
C ALA A 479 -9.30 -32.20 12.41
N VAL A 480 -10.54 -32.64 12.16
CA VAL A 480 -10.90 -34.04 12.07
C VAL A 480 -10.17 -34.60 10.85
N ARG A 481 -9.05 -35.27 11.11
CA ARG A 481 -8.25 -35.94 10.08
C ARG A 481 -9.01 -37.17 9.59
N ALA A 482 -9.77 -36.96 8.51
CA ALA A 482 -10.08 -38.02 7.55
C ALA A 482 -8.80 -38.46 6.82
#